data_AF-R5UBT6-F1
#
_entry.id   AF-R5UBT6-F1
#
_cell.length_a   1.000
_cell.length_b   1.000
_cell.length_c   1.000
_cell.angle_alpha   90.00
_cell.angle_beta   90.00
_cell.angle_gamma   90.00
#
_symmetry.space_group_name_H-M   'P 1'
#
loop_
_entity.id
_entity.type
_entity.pdbx_description
1 polymer ?
#
loop_
_entity_poly.entity_id
_entity_poly.type
_entity_poly.pdbx_seq_one_letter_code
_entity_poly.pdbx_strand_id
1 'polypeptide(L)'
;MNFFERIRGTKKRKEAQESGIIYSPLKGTVIPLKEIPDPVFAEGILGFGCGIQPTSEMVYAPFDGAIVQVSDTKHAVGLKSADGTEVLIHVGMDTVEMNGNGFTTFVKTGDNVKKGEKLIEFSISEIEAAGYSSVTAVVVCSVSEAEKIKVLKADEIQTGEALLKVE
;
A
#
# COMPACT_ATOMS: atom_id res chain seq x y z
N MET A 1 45.40 18.27 -4.03
CA MET A 1 44.09 17.88 -3.47
C MET A 1 42.99 18.38 -4.39
N ASN A 2 42.22 17.49 -5.03
CA ASN A 2 40.98 17.87 -5.72
C ASN A 2 39.79 17.50 -4.84
N PHE A 3 39.14 18.53 -4.30
CA PHE A 3 37.98 18.45 -3.40
C PHE A 3 36.72 17.87 -4.07
N PHE A 4 36.67 17.88 -5.40
CA PHE A 4 35.48 17.52 -6.19
C PHE A 4 35.31 16.03 -6.54
N GLU A 5 36.29 15.16 -6.24
CA GLU A 5 36.14 13.70 -6.45
C GLU A 5 35.42 12.98 -5.30
N ARG A 6 35.01 13.72 -4.24
CA ARG A 6 34.47 13.14 -3.00
C ARG A 6 32.96 13.28 -2.79
N ILE A 7 32.21 13.86 -3.74
CA ILE A 7 30.76 14.05 -3.59
C ILE A 7 29.99 13.20 -4.61
N ARG A 8 29.61 12.01 -4.10
CA ARG A 8 28.34 11.33 -4.36
C ARG A 8 28.09 10.87 -5.80
N GLY A 9 28.85 9.87 -6.19
CA GLY A 9 28.25 8.73 -6.89
C GLY A 9 27.31 7.98 -5.95
N THR A 10 26.10 8.49 -5.71
CA THR A 10 25.01 7.67 -5.18
C THR A 10 24.61 6.71 -6.31
N LYS A 11 25.35 5.60 -6.42
CA LYS A 11 24.80 4.38 -7.00
C LYS A 11 23.46 4.17 -6.31
N LYS A 12 22.37 4.44 -7.04
CA LYS A 12 21.03 3.94 -6.71
C LYS A 12 21.22 2.44 -6.51
N ARG A 13 21.33 2.00 -5.24
CA ARG A 13 21.24 0.58 -4.93
C ARG A 13 19.90 0.18 -5.52
N LYS A 14 19.89 -0.71 -6.51
CA LYS A 14 18.74 -1.57 -6.72
C LYS A 14 18.52 -2.20 -5.36
N GLU A 15 17.56 -1.70 -4.59
CA GLU A 15 17.03 -2.45 -3.46
C GLU A 15 16.60 -3.78 -4.06
N ALA A 16 17.36 -4.83 -3.79
CA ALA A 16 16.88 -6.16 -4.08
C ALA A 16 15.57 -6.30 -3.29
N GLN A 17 14.51 -6.75 -3.96
CA GLN A 17 13.29 -7.20 -3.32
C GLN A 17 13.70 -8.22 -2.25
N GLU A 18 13.72 -7.81 -0.98
CA GLU A 18 13.95 -8.75 0.11
C GLU A 18 12.69 -9.60 0.24
N SER A 19 12.86 -10.92 0.19
CA SER A 19 11.76 -11.88 0.23
C SER A 19 10.89 -11.64 1.47
N GLY A 20 9.58 -11.52 1.27
CA GLY A 20 8.62 -11.29 2.34
C GLY A 20 8.48 -9.83 2.81
N ILE A 21 9.24 -8.87 2.27
CA ILE A 21 9.04 -7.45 2.61
C ILE A 21 7.99 -6.82 1.70
N ILE A 22 7.01 -6.17 2.32
CA ILE A 22 6.00 -5.33 1.67
C ILE A 22 6.35 -3.89 2.02
N TYR A 23 6.63 -3.08 0.99
CA TYR A 23 6.96 -1.68 1.18
C TYR A 23 5.69 -0.82 1.24
N SER A 24 5.78 0.34 1.88
CA SER A 24 4.64 1.25 2.02
C SER A 24 4.19 1.76 0.66
N PRO A 25 2.91 1.56 0.28
CA PRO A 25 2.40 2.02 -1.00
C PRO A 25 2.20 3.54 -1.04
N LEU A 26 2.13 4.21 0.11
CA LEU A 26 1.93 5.65 0.20
C LEU A 26 2.59 6.23 1.45
N LYS A 27 2.65 7.57 1.53
CA LYS A 27 3.18 8.28 2.68
C LYS A 27 2.06 8.59 3.68
N GLY A 28 2.30 8.37 4.96
CA GLY A 28 1.32 8.66 6.00
C GLY A 28 1.74 8.23 7.39
N THR A 29 0.77 8.17 8.29
CA THR A 29 0.95 7.62 9.64
C THR A 29 0.38 6.21 9.68
N VAL A 30 1.20 5.24 10.07
CA VAL A 30 0.76 3.85 10.22
C VAL A 30 -0.10 3.73 11.46
N ILE A 31 -1.25 3.07 11.33
CA ILE A 31 -2.13 2.74 12.45
C ILE A 31 -2.28 1.21 12.54
N PRO A 32 -2.44 0.65 13.75
CA PRO A 32 -2.73 -0.77 13.93
C PRO A 32 -3.96 -1.21 13.13
N LEU A 33 -3.96 -2.46 12.66
CA LEU A 33 -5.12 -3.05 11.96
C LEU A 33 -6.43 -2.84 12.73
N LYS A 34 -6.39 -3.01 14.06
CA LYS A 34 -7.55 -2.86 14.97
C LYS A 34 -8.09 -1.42 15.09
N GLU A 35 -7.32 -0.43 14.66
CA GLU A 35 -7.72 0.99 14.68
C GLU A 35 -8.31 1.45 13.35
N ILE A 36 -8.31 0.58 12.33
CA ILE A 36 -9.03 0.86 11.08
C ILE A 36 -10.53 0.96 11.42
N PRO A 37 -11.22 2.04 11.00
CA PRO A 37 -12.63 2.26 11.33
C PRO A 37 -13.58 1.43 10.45
N ASP A 38 -13.28 0.14 10.32
CA ASP A 38 -14.06 -0.85 9.57
C ASP A 38 -13.82 -2.25 10.20
N PRO A 39 -14.88 -2.96 10.64
CA PRO A 39 -14.74 -4.24 11.33
C PRO A 39 -14.19 -5.36 10.43
N VAL A 40 -14.46 -5.33 9.13
CA VAL A 40 -13.97 -6.35 8.18
C VAL A 40 -12.44 -6.33 8.12
N PHE A 41 -11.85 -5.14 8.16
CA PHE A 41 -10.40 -4.99 8.26
C PHE A 41 -9.90 -5.17 9.70
N ALA A 42 -10.53 -4.53 10.69
CA ALA A 42 -10.07 -4.53 12.08
C ALA A 42 -10.07 -5.93 12.73
N GLU A 43 -10.98 -6.81 12.32
CA GLU A 43 -11.06 -8.20 12.76
C GLU A 43 -10.14 -9.14 11.94
N GLY A 44 -9.51 -8.63 10.87
CA GLY A 44 -8.62 -9.40 10.01
C GLY A 44 -9.33 -10.40 9.10
N ILE A 45 -10.61 -10.19 8.79
CA ILE A 45 -11.43 -11.12 7.98
C ILE A 45 -10.85 -11.28 6.57
N LEU A 46 -10.35 -10.19 5.98
CA LEU A 46 -9.75 -10.18 4.65
C LEU A 46 -8.25 -10.46 4.64
N GLY A 47 -7.61 -10.52 5.81
CA GLY A 47 -6.17 -10.66 5.96
C GLY A 47 -5.59 -9.75 7.04
N PHE A 48 -4.27 -9.83 7.22
CA PHE A 48 -3.56 -9.14 8.29
C PHE A 48 -2.56 -8.12 7.75
N GLY A 49 -2.37 -7.02 8.48
CA GLY A 49 -1.51 -5.91 8.05
C GLY A 49 -1.69 -4.69 8.94
N CYS A 50 -1.84 -3.53 8.32
CA CYS A 50 -2.05 -2.26 9.02
C CYS A 50 -2.86 -1.27 8.18
N GLY A 51 -3.32 -0.21 8.84
CA GLY A 51 -3.87 0.97 8.16
C GLY A 51 -2.79 2.05 8.00
N ILE A 52 -2.98 2.94 7.04
CA ILE A 52 -2.17 4.14 6.87
C ILE A 52 -3.13 5.33 6.76
N GLN A 53 -3.02 6.30 7.66
CA GLN A 53 -3.64 7.61 7.49
C GLN A 53 -2.81 8.39 6.46
N PRO A 54 -3.32 8.60 5.23
CA PRO A 54 -2.52 9.14 4.15
C PRO A 54 -2.19 10.62 4.36
N THR A 55 -0.98 11.01 3.93
CA THR A 55 -0.58 12.42 3.73
C THR A 55 -0.20 12.69 2.27
N SER A 56 -0.39 11.69 1.40
CA SER A 56 -0.18 11.75 -0.04
C SER A 56 -1.36 11.11 -0.76
N GLU A 57 -1.72 11.67 -1.89
CA GLU A 57 -2.87 11.31 -2.73
C GLU A 57 -2.53 10.28 -3.83
N MET A 58 -1.40 9.59 -3.70
CA MET A 58 -0.90 8.63 -4.70
C MET A 58 -0.47 7.33 -4.04
N VAL A 59 -0.99 6.23 -4.56
CA VAL A 59 -0.69 4.85 -4.20
C VAL A 59 0.26 4.26 -5.22
N TYR A 60 1.31 3.61 -4.73
CA TYR A 60 2.35 2.98 -5.53
C TYR A 60 2.45 1.48 -5.24
N ALA A 61 2.99 0.74 -6.20
CA ALA A 61 3.21 -0.68 -6.07
C ALA A 61 4.20 -0.97 -4.92
N PRO A 62 3.78 -1.76 -3.91
CA PRO A 62 4.63 -2.08 -2.78
C PRO A 62 5.76 -3.05 -3.14
N PHE A 63 5.66 -3.76 -4.26
CA PHE A 63 6.65 -4.73 -4.73
C PHE A 63 6.50 -4.99 -6.24
N ASP A 64 7.47 -5.71 -6.80
CA ASP A 64 7.35 -6.28 -8.15
C ASP A 64 6.31 -7.41 -8.16
N GLY A 65 5.32 -7.33 -9.06
CA GLY A 65 4.26 -8.32 -9.10
C GLY A 65 3.26 -8.10 -10.23
N ALA A 66 2.12 -8.79 -10.13
CA ALA A 66 1.01 -8.68 -11.06
C ALA A 66 -0.25 -8.17 -10.36
N ILE A 67 -1.04 -7.35 -11.06
CA ILE A 67 -2.34 -6.90 -10.60
C ILE A 67 -3.35 -8.03 -10.78
N VAL A 68 -3.88 -8.55 -9.68
CA VAL A 68 -4.86 -9.64 -9.70
C VAL A 68 -6.29 -9.13 -9.70
N GLN A 69 -6.52 -7.92 -9.17
CA GLN A 69 -7.84 -7.32 -9.13
C GLN A 69 -7.74 -5.80 -9.04
N VAL A 70 -8.65 -5.10 -9.69
CA VAL A 70 -8.93 -3.68 -9.49
C VAL A 70 -10.43 -3.58 -9.23
N SER A 71 -10.85 -2.85 -8.19
CA SER A 71 -12.29 -2.66 -7.94
C SER A 71 -12.94 -1.86 -9.06
N ASP A 72 -14.22 -2.11 -9.34
CA ASP A 72 -14.96 -1.39 -10.39
C ASP A 72 -15.01 0.12 -10.13
N THR A 73 -15.06 0.51 -8.84
CA THR A 73 -15.01 1.90 -8.38
C THR A 73 -13.59 2.39 -8.10
N LYS A 74 -12.55 1.65 -8.53
CA LYS A 74 -11.14 2.10 -8.61
C LYS A 74 -10.45 2.46 -7.29
N HIS A 75 -11.10 2.29 -6.14
CA HIS A 75 -10.57 2.60 -4.82
C HIS A 75 -9.66 1.50 -4.24
N ALA A 76 -9.68 0.29 -4.82
CA ALA A 76 -8.93 -0.85 -4.30
C ALA A 76 -8.19 -1.61 -5.40
N VAL A 77 -7.01 -2.11 -5.06
CA VAL A 77 -6.16 -2.89 -5.94
C VAL A 77 -5.56 -4.08 -5.19
N GLY A 78 -5.71 -5.26 -5.77
CA GLY A 78 -5.08 -6.50 -5.34
C GLY A 78 -3.83 -6.78 -6.17
N LEU A 79 -2.72 -7.08 -5.50
CA LEU A 79 -1.44 -7.42 -6.10
C LEU A 79 -0.97 -8.79 -5.64
N LYS A 80 -0.29 -9.51 -6.54
CA LYS A 80 0.37 -10.77 -6.23
C LYS A 80 1.85 -10.70 -6.58
N SER A 81 2.70 -11.01 -5.61
CA SER A 81 4.15 -11.09 -5.82
C SER A 81 4.50 -12.38 -6.57
N ALA A 82 5.72 -12.44 -7.13
CA ALA A 82 6.23 -13.66 -7.77
C ALA A 82 6.33 -14.84 -6.78
N ASP A 83 6.51 -14.54 -5.48
CA ASP A 83 6.60 -15.53 -4.40
C ASP A 83 5.21 -15.99 -3.91
N GLY A 84 4.12 -15.47 -4.52
CA GLY A 84 2.75 -15.87 -4.22
C GLY A 84 2.08 -15.09 -3.09
N THR A 85 2.74 -14.07 -2.52
CA THR A 85 2.13 -13.18 -1.52
C THR A 85 1.06 -12.33 -2.18
N GLU A 86 -0.15 -12.34 -1.62
CA GLU A 86 -1.28 -11.54 -2.10
C GLU A 86 -1.52 -10.38 -1.14
N VAL A 87 -1.51 -9.16 -1.67
CA VAL A 87 -1.73 -7.93 -0.90
C VAL A 87 -2.89 -7.16 -1.50
N LEU A 88 -3.80 -6.75 -0.64
CA LEU A 88 -4.89 -5.84 -0.95
C LEU A 88 -4.55 -4.45 -0.41
N ILE A 89 -4.63 -3.45 -1.28
CA ILE A 89 -4.58 -2.04 -0.91
C ILE A 89 -5.99 -1.47 -1.14
N HIS A 90 -6.63 -1.01 -0.07
CA HIS A 90 -7.99 -0.46 -0.09
C HIS A 90 -7.98 0.98 0.41
N VAL A 91 -8.22 1.94 -0.49
CA VAL A 91 -8.13 3.37 -0.21
C VAL A 91 -9.43 3.89 0.38
N GLY A 92 -9.38 4.33 1.64
CA GLY A 92 -10.52 4.80 2.41
C GLY A 92 -11.46 3.67 2.84
N MET A 93 -12.39 3.97 3.74
CA MET A 93 -13.41 3.02 4.22
C MET A 93 -14.77 3.40 3.65
N ASP A 94 -15.55 2.40 3.23
CA ASP A 94 -16.84 2.56 2.52
C ASP A 94 -16.79 3.41 1.22
N THR A 95 -15.59 3.63 0.66
CA THR A 95 -15.37 4.43 -0.55
C THR A 95 -15.94 3.81 -1.83
N VAL A 96 -16.39 2.56 -1.77
CA VAL A 96 -17.19 1.94 -2.84
C VAL A 96 -18.44 2.77 -3.17
N GLU A 97 -19.06 3.39 -2.17
CA GLU A 97 -20.25 4.23 -2.29
C GLU A 97 -19.98 5.55 -3.04
N MET A 98 -18.71 5.95 -3.17
CA MET A 98 -18.33 7.11 -3.99
C MET A 98 -18.43 6.84 -5.49
N ASN A 99 -18.74 5.60 -5.91
CA ASN A 99 -18.94 5.22 -7.31
C ASN A 99 -17.76 5.59 -8.24
N GLY A 100 -16.55 5.59 -7.69
CA GLY A 100 -15.31 5.95 -8.39
C GLY A 100 -15.03 7.44 -8.52
N ASN A 101 -15.86 8.31 -7.94
CA ASN A 101 -15.55 9.73 -7.83
C ASN A 101 -14.35 9.94 -6.90
N GLY A 102 -13.42 10.81 -7.30
CA GLY A 102 -12.20 11.06 -6.54
C GLY A 102 -11.15 9.97 -6.67
N PHE A 103 -11.28 9.00 -7.60
CA PHE A 103 -10.30 7.93 -7.83
C PHE A 103 -9.91 7.79 -9.32
N THR A 104 -8.62 7.66 -9.57
CA THR A 104 -8.04 7.38 -10.90
C THR A 104 -7.06 6.23 -10.80
N THR A 105 -7.32 5.12 -11.51
CA THR A 105 -6.40 3.98 -11.60
C THR A 105 -5.50 4.08 -12.84
N PHE A 106 -4.22 3.75 -12.68
CA PHE A 106 -3.24 3.70 -13.77
C PHE A 106 -2.96 2.29 -14.29
N VAL A 107 -3.55 1.29 -13.65
CA VAL A 107 -3.34 -0.14 -13.93
C VAL A 107 -4.68 -0.84 -14.13
N LYS A 108 -4.63 -2.01 -14.74
CA LYS A 108 -5.78 -2.93 -14.89
C LYS A 108 -5.38 -4.34 -14.44
N THR A 109 -6.39 -5.16 -14.16
CA THR A 109 -6.20 -6.59 -13.88
C THR A 109 -5.40 -7.26 -15.00
N GLY A 110 -4.39 -8.04 -14.61
CA GLY A 110 -3.47 -8.72 -15.51
C GLY A 110 -2.19 -7.95 -15.85
N ASP A 111 -2.09 -6.66 -15.49
CA ASP A 111 -0.86 -5.89 -15.70
C ASP A 111 0.26 -6.37 -14.77
N ASN A 112 1.50 -6.28 -15.24
CA ASN A 112 2.69 -6.47 -14.41
C ASN A 112 3.21 -5.10 -13.98
N VAL A 113 3.52 -4.95 -12.70
CA VAL A 113 3.99 -3.69 -12.11
C VAL A 113 5.35 -3.87 -11.44
N LYS A 114 6.11 -2.78 -11.38
CA LYS A 114 7.37 -2.71 -10.60
C LYS A 114 7.18 -1.94 -9.31
N LYS A 115 7.97 -2.27 -8.28
CA LYS A 115 7.99 -1.50 -7.02
C LYS A 115 8.12 0.00 -7.32
N GLY A 116 7.23 0.80 -6.75
CA GLY A 116 7.19 2.25 -6.93
C GLY A 116 6.48 2.72 -8.20
N GLU A 117 5.84 1.83 -8.95
CA GLU A 117 4.97 2.20 -10.06
C GLU A 117 3.61 2.73 -9.54
N LYS A 118 3.01 3.69 -10.25
CA LYS A 118 1.74 4.30 -9.83
C LYS A 118 0.59 3.32 -10.02
N LEU A 119 -0.28 3.21 -9.02
CA LEU A 119 -1.45 2.34 -9.06
C LEU A 119 -2.75 3.16 -9.07
N ILE A 120 -2.94 3.99 -8.05
CA ILE A 120 -4.17 4.75 -7.80
C ILE A 120 -3.79 6.17 -7.39
N GLU A 121 -4.41 7.17 -8.01
CA GLU A 121 -4.49 8.54 -7.52
C GLU A 121 -5.87 8.76 -6.93
N PHE A 122 -5.95 9.43 -5.79
CA PHE A 122 -7.21 9.67 -5.09
C PHE A 122 -7.21 11.04 -4.44
N SER A 123 -8.39 11.60 -4.13
CA SER A 123 -8.46 12.85 -3.36
C SER A 123 -8.86 12.60 -1.92
N ILE A 124 -8.00 12.98 -0.96
CA ILE A 124 -8.31 12.92 0.47
C ILE A 124 -9.49 13.85 0.77
N SER A 125 -9.46 15.06 0.21
CA SER A 125 -10.52 16.05 0.44
C SER A 125 -11.88 15.59 -0.09
N GLU A 126 -11.95 14.91 -1.24
CA GLU A 126 -13.22 14.37 -1.75
C GLU A 126 -13.76 13.22 -0.88
N ILE A 127 -12.89 12.33 -0.41
CA ILE A 127 -13.26 11.23 0.50
C ILE A 127 -13.83 11.79 1.80
N GLU A 128 -13.14 12.75 2.41
CA GLU A 128 -13.57 13.38 3.66
C GLU A 128 -14.83 14.22 3.48
N ALA A 129 -14.97 14.93 2.35
CA ALA A 129 -16.18 15.69 2.03
C ALA A 129 -17.41 14.79 1.81
N ALA A 130 -17.20 13.55 1.34
CA ALA A 130 -18.24 12.54 1.24
C ALA A 130 -18.58 11.86 2.59
N GLY A 131 -17.86 12.19 3.66
CA GLY A 131 -18.10 11.67 5.01
C GLY A 131 -17.41 10.33 5.30
N TYR A 132 -16.47 9.92 4.46
CA TYR A 132 -15.74 8.65 4.59
C TYR A 132 -14.35 8.86 5.21
N SER A 133 -13.81 7.79 5.80
CA SER A 133 -12.43 7.78 6.29
C SER A 133 -11.46 7.64 5.13
N SER A 134 -10.39 8.44 5.12
CA SER A 134 -9.29 8.36 4.14
C SER A 134 -8.23 7.31 4.50
N VAL A 135 -8.36 6.65 5.67
CA VAL A 135 -7.48 5.55 6.09
C VAL A 135 -7.38 4.52 4.98
N THR A 136 -6.17 4.22 4.52
CA THR A 136 -5.91 3.20 3.51
C THR A 136 -5.46 1.91 4.19
N ALA A 137 -6.18 0.81 3.97
CA ALA A 137 -5.78 -0.50 4.48
C ALA A 137 -4.75 -1.15 3.55
N VAL A 138 -3.69 -1.72 4.13
CA VAL A 138 -2.69 -2.54 3.45
C VAL A 138 -2.65 -3.89 4.15
N VAL A 139 -3.27 -4.90 3.55
CA VAL A 139 -3.44 -6.22 4.16
C VAL A 139 -2.92 -7.34 3.27
N VAL A 140 -2.36 -8.35 3.89
CA VAL A 140 -1.88 -9.57 3.24
C VAL A 140 -2.98 -10.62 3.33
N CYS A 141 -3.56 -10.98 2.18
CA CYS A 141 -4.69 -11.91 2.07
C CYS A 141 -4.24 -13.37 2.03
N SER A 142 -2.99 -13.64 1.64
CA SER A 142 -2.48 -15.01 1.48
C SER A 142 -2.13 -15.71 2.80
N VAL A 143 -2.25 -15.03 3.95
CA VAL A 143 -1.93 -15.57 5.28
C VAL A 143 -3.18 -15.69 6.13
N SER A 144 -3.34 -16.83 6.80
CA SER A 144 -4.47 -17.11 7.70
C SER A 144 -4.22 -16.72 9.15
N GLU A 145 -2.99 -16.33 9.50
CA GLU A 145 -2.56 -16.09 10.88
C GLU A 145 -1.84 -14.74 11.00
N ALA A 146 -2.26 -13.91 11.95
CA ALA A 146 -1.69 -12.59 12.20
C ALA A 146 -0.21 -12.64 12.58
N GLU A 147 0.22 -13.71 13.26
CA GLU A 147 1.60 -13.87 13.77
C GLU A 147 2.64 -13.96 12.65
N LYS A 148 2.21 -14.26 11.42
CA LYS A 148 3.07 -14.27 10.23
C LYS A 148 3.31 -12.88 9.65
N ILE A 149 2.61 -11.85 10.14
CA ILE A 149 2.76 -10.47 9.68
C ILE A 149 3.36 -9.62 10.78
N LYS A 150 4.59 -9.15 10.53
CA LYS A 150 5.27 -8.21 11.41
C LYS A 150 5.21 -6.80 10.82
N VAL A 151 4.61 -5.87 11.55
CA VAL A 151 4.68 -4.43 11.25
C VAL A 151 6.08 -3.94 11.61
N LEU A 152 6.83 -3.48 10.62
CA LEU A 152 8.22 -3.03 10.79
C LEU A 152 8.32 -1.59 11.26
N LYS A 153 7.30 -0.78 10.94
CA LYS A 153 7.25 0.65 11.24
C LYS A 153 5.81 1.06 11.55
N ALA A 154 5.61 1.72 12.68
CA ALA A 154 4.30 1.99 13.27
C ALA A 154 4.03 3.49 13.51
N ASP A 155 4.86 4.36 12.95
CA ASP A 155 4.82 5.82 13.09
C ASP A 155 4.67 6.47 11.70
N GLU A 156 5.43 7.52 11.40
CA GLU A 156 5.44 8.13 10.07
C GLU A 156 6.21 7.27 9.07
N ILE A 157 5.55 6.93 7.96
CA ILE A 157 6.15 6.16 6.88
C ILE A 157 6.15 6.95 5.57
N GLN A 158 7.26 6.84 4.83
CA GLN A 158 7.38 7.34 3.46
C GLN A 158 7.06 6.22 2.46
N THR A 159 6.57 6.61 1.29
CA THR A 159 6.40 5.70 0.16
C THR A 159 7.69 4.93 -0.13
N GLY A 160 7.61 3.60 -0.23
CA GLY A 160 8.73 2.73 -0.54
C GLY A 160 9.60 2.32 0.65
N GLU A 161 9.34 2.80 1.88
CA GLU A 161 9.94 2.25 3.10
C GLU A 161 9.35 0.89 3.46
N ALA A 162 10.09 0.05 4.19
CA ALA A 162 9.60 -1.27 4.58
C ALA A 162 8.46 -1.14 5.61
N LEU A 163 7.26 -1.64 5.27
CA LEU A 163 6.05 -1.51 6.10
C LEU A 163 5.76 -2.82 6.85
N LEU A 164 5.63 -3.92 6.11
CA LEU A 164 5.32 -5.24 6.66
C LEU A 164 6.41 -6.24 6.26
N LYS A 165 6.62 -7.24 7.12
CA LYS A 165 7.35 -8.45 6.80
C LYS A 165 6.44 -9.66 6.99
N VAL A 166 6.39 -10.49 5.97
CA VAL A 166 5.75 -11.81 5.98
C VAL A 166 6.80 -12.84 6.38
N GLU A 167 6.49 -13.66 7.38
CA GLU A 167 7.33 -14.76 7.89
C GLU A 167 6.73 -16.15 7.64
#